data_AF-A0A964VWL0-F1
#
_entry.id   AF-A0A964VWL0-F1
#
_cell.length_a   1.000
_cell.length_b   1.000
_cell.length_c   1.000
_cell.angle_alpha   90.00
_cell.angle_beta   90.00
_cell.angle_gamma   90.00
#
_symmetry.space_group_name_H-M   'P 1'
#
loop_
_entity.id
_entity.type
_entity.pdbx_description
1 polymer ?
#
loop_
_entity_poly.entity_id
_entity_poly.type
_entity_poly.pdbx_seq_one_letter_code
_entity_poly.pdbx_strand_id
1 'polypeptide(L)'
;MQAGLTKGYSQDHTDYYIPNGRPKKLWFKELAPHAYALMCARELPQACQAAEGEGGGARSPLKVAQLESLRQAFLQVPDPRAATSRRHPLPAMLGLIALGLLMGARDVLDIWRRVACLTQNQRQALGLCVRDKHSRRLTMPGYDALKDLLGAIDSAAYAHALTAFLQAHAGLLPRSLALDGKSVGNGKCGMIVTLCRHEDGRPVAMTVAHGKKEDCEVSEGRALLALIPFEQGQPLALFFELYHRHTSRARRLILDSRPVL
;
A
#
# COMPACT_ATOMS: atom_id res chain seq x y z
N MET A 1 -27.09 18.27 -15.36
CA MET A 1 -27.00 19.16 -14.18
C MET A 1 -25.56 19.65 -14.01
N GLN A 2 -25.34 20.89 -13.58
CA GLN A 2 -23.99 21.40 -13.23
C GLN A 2 -23.67 21.00 -11.78
N ALA A 3 -22.53 20.33 -11.57
CA ALA A 3 -22.09 19.87 -10.26
C ALA A 3 -21.26 20.91 -9.49
N GLY A 4 -20.71 21.90 -10.22
CA GLY A 4 -19.88 22.96 -9.66
C GLY A 4 -18.56 23.14 -10.41
N LEU A 5 -17.66 23.89 -9.77
CA LEU A 5 -16.31 24.17 -10.25
C LEU A 5 -15.29 23.35 -9.45
N THR A 6 -14.33 22.73 -10.14
CA THR A 6 -13.19 22.09 -9.47
C THR A 6 -12.09 23.11 -9.17
N LYS A 7 -11.12 22.75 -8.33
CA LYS A 7 -9.89 23.55 -8.13
C LYS A 7 -8.98 23.60 -9.37
N GLY A 8 -9.33 22.94 -10.48
CA GLY A 8 -8.63 23.10 -11.74
C GLY A 8 -7.36 22.28 -11.90
N TYR A 9 -7.31 21.04 -11.41
CA TYR A 9 -6.14 20.16 -11.52
C TYR A 9 -6.34 19.04 -12.56
N SER A 10 -5.24 18.55 -13.15
CA SER A 10 -5.19 17.38 -14.04
C SER A 10 -4.29 16.33 -13.42
N GLN A 11 -4.65 15.05 -13.55
CA GLN A 11 -3.78 13.97 -13.08
C GLN A 11 -2.66 13.76 -14.11
N ASP A 12 -1.43 13.82 -13.64
CA ASP A 12 -0.24 13.42 -14.37
C ASP A 12 -0.09 11.89 -14.32
N HIS A 13 0.55 11.33 -15.34
CA HIS A 13 0.76 9.89 -15.52
C HIS A 13 1.51 9.20 -14.36
N THR A 14 2.05 10.00 -13.44
CA THR A 14 2.87 9.66 -12.27
C THR A 14 2.17 9.91 -10.93
N ASP A 15 0.83 10.00 -10.93
CA ASP A 15 -0.03 10.22 -9.75
C ASP A 15 0.00 11.64 -9.14
N TYR A 16 0.63 12.62 -9.79
CA TYR A 16 0.61 14.02 -9.33
C TYR A 16 -0.55 14.82 -9.93
N TYR A 17 -1.20 15.68 -9.15
CA TYR A 17 -2.17 16.64 -9.66
C TYR A 17 -1.47 17.93 -10.09
N ILE A 18 -1.48 18.23 -11.40
CA ILE A 18 -0.90 19.45 -11.97
C ILE A 18 -1.97 20.54 -12.07
N PRO A 19 -1.73 21.76 -11.55
CA PRO A 19 -2.67 22.87 -11.68
C PRO A 19 -2.77 23.33 -13.13
N ASN A 20 -3.99 23.47 -13.65
CA ASN A 20 -4.24 23.97 -15.01
C ASN A 20 -4.43 25.50 -15.05
N GLY A 21 -4.27 26.19 -13.92
CA GLY A 21 -4.49 27.65 -13.81
C GLY A 21 -5.94 28.10 -13.98
N ARG A 22 -6.90 27.19 -14.19
CA ARG A 22 -8.33 27.51 -14.33
C ARG A 22 -9.23 26.40 -13.78
N PRO A 23 -10.33 26.74 -13.11
CA PRO A 23 -11.29 25.76 -12.62
C PRO A 23 -11.95 24.99 -13.78
N LYS A 24 -12.26 23.70 -13.58
CA LYS A 24 -13.03 22.91 -14.55
C LYS A 24 -14.50 22.92 -14.15
N LYS A 25 -15.41 23.13 -15.11
CA LYS A 25 -16.85 22.95 -14.90
C LYS A 25 -17.19 21.47 -15.01
N LEU A 26 -17.79 20.89 -13.97
CA LEU A 26 -18.28 19.52 -13.99
C LEU A 26 -19.76 19.50 -14.36
N TRP A 27 -20.08 18.66 -15.34
CA TRP A 27 -21.44 18.40 -15.78
C TRP A 27 -21.76 16.93 -15.54
N PHE A 28 -22.90 16.67 -14.92
CA PHE A 28 -23.45 15.32 -14.79
C PHE A 28 -24.63 15.14 -15.72
N LYS A 29 -24.64 14.00 -16.41
CA LYS A 29 -25.81 13.47 -17.10
C LYS A 29 -26.46 12.47 -16.16
N GLU A 30 -27.73 12.70 -15.83
CA GLU A 30 -28.49 11.73 -15.06
C GLU A 30 -28.69 10.46 -15.90
N LEU A 31 -28.36 9.29 -15.34
CA LEU A 31 -28.55 8.00 -15.99
C LEU A 31 -29.99 7.50 -15.88
N ALA A 32 -30.72 7.96 -14.88
CA ALA A 32 -32.14 7.69 -14.65
C ALA A 32 -32.83 8.95 -14.12
N PRO A 33 -34.15 9.11 -14.34
CA PRO A 33 -34.90 10.22 -13.77
C PRO A 33 -34.71 10.31 -12.26
N HIS A 34 -34.45 11.52 -11.75
CA HIS A 34 -34.28 11.80 -10.31
C HIS A 34 -33.10 11.07 -9.63
N ALA A 35 -32.15 10.52 -10.39
CA ALA A 35 -31.02 9.79 -9.83
C ALA A 35 -30.20 10.62 -8.83
N TYR A 36 -30.03 11.92 -9.06
CA TYR A 36 -29.35 12.81 -8.13
C TYR A 36 -30.07 12.90 -6.78
N ALA A 37 -31.38 13.13 -6.79
CA ALA A 37 -32.20 13.20 -5.58
C ALA A 37 -32.18 11.88 -4.80
N LEU A 38 -32.22 10.74 -5.50
CA LEU A 38 -32.13 9.41 -4.91
C LEU A 38 -30.75 9.15 -4.27
N MET A 39 -29.65 9.54 -4.92
CA MET A 39 -28.29 9.37 -4.35
C MET A 39 -28.03 10.28 -3.15
N CYS A 40 -28.71 11.43 -3.08
CA CYS A 40 -28.63 12.35 -1.95
C CYS A 40 -29.69 12.08 -0.86
N ALA A 41 -30.57 11.09 -1.04
CA ALA A 41 -31.58 10.74 -0.06
C ALA A 41 -30.92 10.14 1.18
N ARG A 42 -31.46 10.45 2.36
CA ARG A 42 -30.99 9.90 3.64
C ARG A 42 -31.21 8.38 3.72
N GLU A 43 -32.25 7.88 3.07
CA GLU A 43 -32.62 6.47 3.05
C GLU A 43 -32.78 6.01 1.60
N LEU A 44 -32.16 4.89 1.25
CA LEU A 44 -32.30 4.30 -0.08
C LEU A 44 -33.70 3.67 -0.22
N PRO A 45 -34.35 3.79 -1.40
CA PRO A 45 -35.59 3.08 -1.68
C PRO A 45 -35.43 1.58 -1.43
N GLN A 46 -36.49 0.90 -1.00
CA GLN A 46 -36.46 -0.52 -0.65
C GLN A 46 -35.87 -1.40 -1.76
N ALA A 47 -36.17 -1.10 -3.03
CA ALA A 47 -35.62 -1.80 -4.19
C ALA A 47 -34.09 -1.67 -4.34
N CYS A 48 -33.48 -0.65 -3.74
CA CYS A 48 -32.05 -0.34 -3.81
C CYS A 48 -31.27 -0.75 -2.55
N GLN A 49 -31.95 -1.09 -1.45
CA GLN A 49 -31.30 -1.46 -0.18
C GLN A 49 -30.40 -2.70 -0.32
N ALA A 50 -30.80 -3.68 -1.15
CA ALA A 50 -29.96 -4.84 -1.43
C ALA A 50 -28.63 -4.51 -2.15
N ALA A 51 -28.53 -3.31 -2.72
CA ALA A 51 -27.31 -2.80 -3.35
C ALA A 51 -26.42 -1.99 -2.39
N GLU A 52 -26.83 -1.79 -1.14
CA GLU A 52 -25.96 -1.24 -0.09
C GLU A 52 -24.82 -2.23 0.19
N GLY A 53 -23.66 -1.98 -0.41
CA GLY A 53 -22.42 -2.61 0.00
C GLY A 53 -21.77 -1.85 1.16
N GLU A 54 -20.86 -2.49 1.90
CA GLU A 54 -20.07 -1.90 3.00
C GLU A 54 -19.04 -0.83 2.54
N GLY A 55 -19.38 -0.03 1.53
CA GLY A 55 -18.53 0.96 0.90
C GLY A 55 -17.94 0.45 -0.40
N GLY A 56 -17.83 1.34 -1.40
CA GLY A 56 -16.96 1.11 -2.54
C GLY A 56 -15.54 0.98 -2.00
N GLY A 57 -15.07 -0.26 -1.85
CA GLY A 57 -13.79 -0.55 -1.21
C GLY A 57 -12.67 0.31 -1.78
N ALA A 58 -11.66 0.59 -0.94
CA ALA A 58 -10.52 1.38 -1.34
C ALA A 58 -9.99 0.89 -2.70
N ARG A 59 -9.85 1.80 -3.66
CA ARG A 59 -9.34 1.45 -4.99
C ARG A 59 -7.91 0.96 -4.83
N SER A 60 -7.61 -0.17 -5.47
CA SER A 60 -6.24 -0.68 -5.53
C SER A 60 -5.30 0.41 -6.07
N PRO A 61 -4.19 0.72 -5.38
CA PRO A 61 -3.20 1.67 -5.88
C PRO A 61 -2.39 1.12 -7.06
N LEU A 62 -2.51 -0.19 -7.36
CA LEU A 62 -1.76 -0.85 -8.41
C LEU A 62 -2.64 -1.15 -9.62
N LYS A 63 -2.10 -0.89 -10.82
CA LYS A 63 -2.68 -1.35 -12.09
C LYS A 63 -2.54 -2.86 -12.23
N VAL A 64 -3.32 -3.46 -13.13
CA VAL A 64 -3.31 -4.92 -13.41
C VAL A 64 -1.90 -5.44 -13.69
N ALA A 65 -1.13 -4.78 -14.55
CA ALA A 65 0.25 -5.18 -14.85
C ALA A 65 1.19 -5.11 -13.62
N GLN A 66 0.98 -4.13 -12.72
CA GLN A 66 1.74 -4.02 -11.48
C GLN A 66 1.35 -5.10 -10.48
N LEU A 67 0.08 -5.52 -10.45
CA LEU A 67 -0.36 -6.68 -9.64
C LEU A 67 0.26 -7.99 -10.13
N GLU A 68 0.39 -8.14 -11.45
CA GLU A 68 1.09 -9.29 -12.05
C GLU A 68 2.58 -9.28 -11.68
N SER A 69 3.25 -8.13 -11.79
CA SER A 69 4.65 -7.98 -11.38
C SER A 69 4.84 -8.21 -9.88
N LEU A 70 3.92 -7.73 -9.04
CA LEU A 70 3.92 -7.98 -7.60
C LEU A 70 3.83 -9.48 -7.30
N ARG A 71 2.94 -10.20 -8.00
CA ARG A 71 2.86 -11.66 -7.91
C ARG A 71 4.18 -12.32 -8.31
N GLN A 72 4.83 -11.85 -9.38
CA GLN A 72 6.11 -12.42 -9.82
C GLN A 72 7.21 -12.26 -8.77
N ALA A 73 7.27 -11.12 -8.07
CA ALA A 73 8.26 -10.88 -7.02
C ALA A 73 8.21 -11.93 -5.90
N PHE A 74 7.02 -12.49 -5.63
CA PHE A 74 6.82 -13.48 -4.58
C PHE A 74 7.04 -14.94 -5.00
N LEU A 75 7.41 -15.22 -6.25
CA LEU A 75 7.65 -16.59 -6.71
C LEU A 75 8.82 -17.28 -6.01
N GLN A 76 9.79 -16.50 -5.51
CA GLN A 76 10.98 -17.01 -4.84
C GLN A 76 10.79 -17.21 -3.33
N VAL A 77 9.63 -16.83 -2.77
CA VAL A 77 9.36 -17.00 -1.35
C VAL A 77 8.96 -18.46 -1.07
N PRO A 78 9.61 -19.16 -0.12
CA PRO A 78 9.28 -20.55 0.19
C PRO A 78 7.86 -20.65 0.79
N ASP A 79 7.07 -21.63 0.36
CA ASP A 79 5.71 -21.85 0.88
C ASP A 79 5.75 -22.65 2.19
N PRO A 80 5.48 -22.02 3.35
CA PRO A 80 5.56 -22.69 4.66
C PRO A 80 4.36 -23.60 4.90
N ARG A 81 3.32 -23.55 4.06
CA ARG A 81 2.08 -24.30 4.29
C ARG A 81 2.24 -25.76 3.89
N ALA A 82 1.59 -26.66 4.61
CA ALA A 82 1.44 -28.05 4.20
C ALA A 82 0.76 -28.16 2.82
N ALA A 83 1.11 -29.17 2.02
CA ALA A 83 0.59 -29.35 0.67
C ALA A 83 -0.95 -29.37 0.60
N THR A 84 -1.61 -29.95 1.61
CA THR A 84 -3.06 -30.00 1.74
C THR A 84 -3.72 -28.63 1.97
N SER A 85 -2.96 -27.64 2.45
CA SER A 85 -3.43 -26.28 2.75
C SER A 85 -3.14 -25.27 1.62
N ARG A 86 -2.63 -25.72 0.47
CA ARG A 86 -2.24 -24.87 -0.67
C ARG A 86 -3.35 -24.69 -1.71
N ARG A 87 -4.56 -24.34 -1.25
CA ARG A 87 -5.70 -24.06 -2.15
C ARG A 87 -5.44 -22.86 -3.07
N HIS A 88 -4.94 -21.77 -2.51
CA HIS A 88 -4.51 -20.60 -3.26
C HIS A 88 -2.98 -20.57 -3.37
N PRO A 89 -2.40 -20.20 -4.53
CA PRO A 89 -0.96 -20.07 -4.71
C PRO A 89 -0.36 -19.09 -3.70
N LEU A 90 0.82 -19.40 -3.16
CA LEU A 90 1.50 -18.53 -2.20
C LEU A 90 1.72 -17.10 -2.73
N PRO A 91 2.21 -16.89 -3.97
CA PRO A 91 2.45 -15.54 -4.47
C PRO A 91 1.19 -14.67 -4.52
N ALA A 92 0.03 -15.29 -4.76
CA ALA A 92 -1.25 -14.60 -4.74
C ALA A 92 -1.65 -14.17 -3.33
N MET A 93 -1.43 -15.05 -2.34
CA MET A 93 -1.71 -14.74 -0.94
C MET A 93 -0.79 -13.64 -0.40
N LEU A 94 0.51 -13.71 -0.71
CA LEU A 94 1.49 -12.68 -0.35
C LEU A 94 1.19 -11.34 -1.04
N GLY A 95 0.78 -11.38 -2.32
CA GLY A 95 0.33 -10.21 -3.05
C GLY A 95 -0.90 -9.53 -2.43
N LEU A 96 -1.85 -10.29 -1.89
CA LEU A 96 -3.00 -9.74 -1.15
C LEU A 96 -2.57 -9.02 0.14
N ILE A 97 -1.62 -9.60 0.89
CA ILE A 97 -1.08 -8.97 2.11
C ILE A 97 -0.36 -7.67 1.74
N ALA A 98 0.54 -7.71 0.75
CA ALA A 98 1.28 -6.55 0.29
C ALA A 98 0.35 -5.45 -0.20
N LEU A 99 -0.68 -5.81 -0.98
CA LEU A 99 -1.67 -4.85 -1.46
C LEU A 99 -2.48 -4.23 -0.32
N GLY A 100 -2.89 -5.02 0.67
CA GLY A 100 -3.57 -4.49 1.86
C GLY A 100 -2.71 -3.48 2.61
N LEU A 101 -1.41 -3.76 2.78
CA LEU A 101 -0.44 -2.83 3.38
C LEU A 101 -0.27 -1.56 2.55
N LEU A 102 -0.15 -1.68 1.23
CA LEU A 102 -0.10 -0.54 0.29
C LEU A 102 -1.36 0.32 0.34
N MET A 103 -2.50 -0.28 0.68
CA MET A 103 -3.77 0.40 0.89
C MET A 103 -3.91 0.97 2.31
N GLY A 104 -2.86 0.92 3.14
CA GLY A 104 -2.83 1.48 4.49
C GLY A 104 -3.54 0.64 5.55
N ALA A 105 -3.66 -0.68 5.35
CA ALA A 105 -4.25 -1.56 6.35
C ALA A 105 -3.43 -1.61 7.64
N ARG A 106 -4.10 -1.62 8.79
CA ARG A 106 -3.44 -1.60 10.12
C ARG A 106 -3.30 -2.97 10.76
N ASP A 107 -4.14 -3.92 10.36
CA ASP A 107 -4.18 -5.29 10.86
C ASP A 107 -4.70 -6.25 9.77
N VAL A 108 -4.69 -7.56 10.07
CA VAL A 108 -5.06 -8.62 9.10
C VAL A 108 -6.53 -8.52 8.67
N LEU A 109 -7.40 -8.08 9.56
CA LEU A 109 -8.82 -7.94 9.26
C LEU A 109 -9.04 -6.77 8.29
N ASP A 110 -8.36 -5.66 8.52
CA ASP A 110 -8.35 -4.49 7.65
C ASP A 110 -7.73 -4.83 6.26
N ILE A 111 -6.65 -5.62 6.23
CA ILE A 111 -6.11 -6.19 4.97
C ILE A 111 -7.20 -6.94 4.23
N TRP A 112 -7.84 -7.92 4.88
CA TRP A 112 -8.85 -8.76 4.25
C TRP A 112 -10.03 -7.95 3.71
N ARG A 113 -10.56 -7.01 4.50
CA ARG A 113 -11.67 -6.12 4.11
C ARG A 113 -11.31 -5.31 2.86
N ARG A 114 -10.11 -4.73 2.81
CA ARG A 114 -9.64 -3.92 1.67
C ARG A 114 -9.50 -4.74 0.39
N VAL A 115 -8.89 -5.92 0.48
CA VAL A 115 -8.64 -6.76 -0.70
C VAL A 115 -9.86 -7.59 -1.12
N ALA A 116 -10.86 -7.78 -0.26
CA ALA A 116 -12.11 -8.44 -0.61
C ALA A 116 -12.84 -7.71 -1.76
N CYS A 117 -12.68 -6.39 -1.86
CA CYS A 117 -13.31 -5.55 -2.87
C CYS A 117 -12.62 -5.61 -4.26
N LEU A 118 -11.57 -6.42 -4.44
CA LEU A 118 -10.89 -6.53 -5.73
C LEU A 118 -11.81 -7.09 -6.83
N THR A 119 -11.71 -6.49 -8.00
CA THR A 119 -12.38 -6.95 -9.23
C THR A 119 -11.86 -8.32 -9.69
N GLN A 120 -12.59 -9.00 -10.56
CA GLN A 120 -12.18 -10.30 -11.10
C GLN A 120 -10.83 -10.22 -11.85
N ASN A 121 -10.59 -9.14 -12.60
CA ASN A 121 -9.33 -8.92 -13.31
C ASN A 121 -8.16 -8.73 -12.34
N GLN A 122 -8.36 -7.97 -11.26
CA GLN A 122 -7.32 -7.79 -10.23
C GLN A 122 -7.03 -9.10 -9.46
N ARG A 123 -8.07 -9.88 -9.16
CA ARG A 123 -7.92 -11.22 -8.55
C ARG A 123 -7.13 -12.16 -9.45
N GLN A 124 -7.39 -12.13 -10.75
CA GLN A 124 -6.67 -12.92 -11.75
C GLN A 124 -5.21 -12.47 -11.89
N ALA A 125 -4.96 -11.15 -11.91
CA ALA A 125 -3.62 -10.58 -11.98
C ALA A 125 -2.73 -10.97 -10.79
N LEU A 126 -3.32 -10.97 -9.58
CA LEU A 126 -2.67 -11.51 -8.38
C LEU A 126 -2.48 -13.03 -8.43
N GLY A 127 -3.12 -13.74 -9.35
CA GLY A 127 -2.96 -15.17 -9.53
C GLY A 127 -3.90 -16.04 -8.69
N LEU A 128 -5.03 -15.50 -8.22
CA LEU A 128 -6.07 -16.33 -7.63
C LEU A 128 -6.63 -17.29 -8.70
N CYS A 129 -6.75 -18.57 -8.35
CA CYS A 129 -7.17 -19.62 -9.28
C CYS A 129 -8.45 -20.36 -8.85
N VAL A 130 -8.82 -20.31 -7.58
CA VAL A 130 -10.01 -21.00 -7.06
C VAL A 130 -11.26 -20.27 -7.53
N ARG A 131 -12.22 -21.03 -8.06
CA ARG A 131 -13.49 -20.51 -8.58
C ARG A 131 -14.66 -21.09 -7.80
N ASP A 132 -15.66 -20.26 -7.59
CA ASP A 132 -16.95 -20.68 -7.07
C ASP A 132 -17.63 -21.63 -8.07
N LYS A 133 -18.30 -22.67 -7.54
CA LYS A 133 -18.89 -23.72 -8.37
C LYS A 133 -20.04 -23.21 -9.24
N HIS A 134 -20.84 -22.29 -8.70
CA HIS A 134 -22.05 -21.81 -9.35
C HIS A 134 -21.77 -20.59 -10.23
N SER A 135 -21.21 -19.53 -9.65
CA SER A 135 -20.95 -18.26 -10.34
C SER A 135 -19.72 -18.29 -11.24
N ARG A 136 -18.84 -19.31 -11.10
CA ARG A 136 -17.56 -19.44 -11.81
C ARG A 136 -16.57 -18.28 -11.58
N ARG A 137 -16.89 -17.37 -10.66
CA ARG A 137 -16.05 -16.23 -10.28
C ARG A 137 -14.89 -16.69 -9.40
N LEU A 138 -13.75 -16.00 -9.50
CA LEU A 138 -12.62 -16.18 -8.61
C LEU A 138 -13.02 -15.85 -7.17
N THR A 139 -12.78 -16.79 -6.26
CA THR A 139 -13.06 -16.63 -4.83
C THR A 139 -11.87 -16.03 -4.11
N MET A 140 -12.14 -15.25 -3.07
CA MET A 140 -11.10 -14.78 -2.16
C MET A 140 -10.73 -15.89 -1.18
N PRO A 141 -9.47 -15.95 -0.71
CA PRO A 141 -9.16 -16.70 0.50
C PRO A 141 -9.94 -16.13 1.70
N GLY A 142 -10.25 -16.99 2.66
CA GLY A 142 -10.86 -16.58 3.92
C GLY A 142 -9.88 -15.77 4.79
N TYR A 143 -10.42 -15.01 5.74
CA TYR A 143 -9.65 -14.26 6.73
C TYR A 143 -8.63 -15.16 7.45
N ASP A 144 -9.07 -16.32 7.94
CA ASP A 144 -8.20 -17.26 8.67
C ASP A 144 -7.04 -17.75 7.81
N ALA A 145 -7.24 -17.92 6.49
CA ALA A 145 -6.16 -18.33 5.60
C ALA A 145 -5.05 -17.26 5.48
N LEU A 146 -5.40 -15.96 5.52
CA LEU A 146 -4.41 -14.88 5.55
C LEU A 146 -3.75 -14.77 6.94
N LYS A 147 -4.53 -14.90 8.01
CA LYS A 147 -4.04 -14.89 9.39
C LYS A 147 -3.03 -16.01 9.64
N ASP A 148 -3.37 -17.23 9.25
CA ASP A 148 -2.52 -18.41 9.45
C ASP A 148 -1.25 -18.33 8.60
N LEU A 149 -1.36 -17.81 7.37
CA LEU A 149 -0.20 -17.57 6.52
C LEU A 149 0.75 -16.54 7.15
N LEU A 150 0.24 -15.41 7.63
CA LEU A 150 1.07 -14.39 8.31
C LEU A 150 1.79 -14.94 9.54
N GLY A 151 1.17 -15.89 10.26
CA GLY A 151 1.80 -16.57 11.40
C GLY A 151 2.91 -17.56 11.02
N ALA A 152 2.96 -18.00 9.77
CA ALA A 152 3.87 -19.07 9.32
C ALA A 152 4.93 -18.61 8.30
N ILE A 153 4.80 -17.42 7.71
CA ILE A 153 5.72 -16.94 6.69
C ILE A 153 7.11 -16.62 7.23
N ASP A 154 8.11 -16.83 6.39
CA ASP A 154 9.41 -16.18 6.53
C ASP A 154 9.24 -14.68 6.25
N SER A 155 9.19 -13.90 7.33
CA SER A 155 8.99 -12.46 7.27
C SER A 155 10.15 -11.73 6.58
N ALA A 156 11.38 -12.25 6.70
CA ALA A 156 12.55 -11.66 6.05
C ALA A 156 12.51 -11.88 4.53
N ALA A 157 12.20 -13.11 4.09
CA ALA A 157 12.04 -13.40 2.66
C ALA A 157 10.90 -12.58 2.03
N TYR A 158 9.78 -12.44 2.76
CA TYR A 158 8.66 -11.60 2.32
C TYR A 158 9.04 -10.12 2.21
N ALA A 159 9.69 -9.55 3.24
CA ALA A 159 10.11 -8.16 3.25
C ALA A 159 11.13 -7.86 2.13
N HIS A 160 12.08 -8.77 1.90
CA HIS A 160 13.05 -8.65 0.82
C HIS A 160 12.38 -8.62 -0.57
N ALA A 161 11.47 -9.57 -0.83
CA ALA A 161 10.73 -9.63 -2.09
C ALA A 161 9.86 -8.38 -2.33
N LEU A 162 9.16 -7.90 -1.29
CA LEU A 162 8.33 -6.69 -1.39
C LEU A 162 9.19 -5.44 -1.61
N THR A 163 10.30 -5.29 -0.89
CA THR A 163 11.22 -4.17 -1.08
C THR A 163 11.83 -4.15 -2.48
N ALA A 164 12.25 -5.31 -3.01
CA ALA A 164 12.73 -5.40 -4.39
C ALA A 164 11.67 -4.97 -5.41
N PHE A 165 10.40 -5.37 -5.20
CA PHE A 165 9.28 -4.90 -6.03
C PHE A 165 9.11 -3.39 -5.94
N LEU A 166 9.10 -2.80 -4.74
CA LEU A 166 8.90 -1.35 -4.57
C LEU A 166 10.03 -0.56 -5.22
N GLN A 167 11.29 -0.99 -5.05
CA GLN A 167 12.46 -0.37 -5.66
C GLN A 167 12.41 -0.40 -7.20
N ALA A 168 12.01 -1.53 -7.78
CA ALA A 168 11.85 -1.66 -9.24
C ALA A 168 10.77 -0.72 -9.81
N HIS A 169 9.87 -0.20 -8.97
CA HIS A 169 8.79 0.69 -9.36
C HIS A 169 8.91 2.11 -8.77
N ALA A 170 10.06 2.46 -8.17
CA ALA A 170 10.26 3.66 -7.35
C ALA A 170 10.53 4.97 -8.13
N GLY A 171 10.21 5.04 -9.43
CA GLY A 171 10.74 6.03 -10.39
C GLY A 171 10.60 7.54 -10.11
N LEU A 172 10.07 8.00 -8.97
CA LEU A 172 9.99 9.41 -8.57
C LEU A 172 10.00 9.54 -7.04
N LEU A 173 11.11 9.91 -6.40
CA LEU A 173 11.15 10.15 -4.95
C LEU A 173 11.75 11.54 -4.61
N PRO A 174 10.93 12.50 -4.11
CA PRO A 174 11.45 13.68 -3.42
C PRO A 174 11.08 13.76 -1.92
N ARG A 175 12.11 14.08 -1.13
CA ARG A 175 12.22 14.99 0.05
C ARG A 175 11.16 14.98 1.18
N SER A 176 10.67 13.83 1.62
CA SER A 176 10.45 13.55 3.06
C SER A 176 9.99 12.11 3.28
N LEU A 177 10.65 11.41 4.20
CA LEU A 177 10.37 10.02 4.52
C LEU A 177 10.04 9.90 6.02
N ALA A 178 9.06 9.06 6.33
CA ALA A 178 8.67 8.69 7.68
C ALA A 178 9.04 7.21 7.93
N LEU A 179 9.45 6.87 9.14
CA LEU A 179 9.63 5.49 9.59
C LEU A 179 8.43 5.12 10.47
N ASP A 180 7.80 3.98 10.19
CA ASP A 180 6.70 3.45 10.99
C ASP A 180 6.92 1.96 11.29
N GLY A 181 7.19 1.64 12.56
CA GLY A 181 7.28 0.27 13.08
C GLY A 181 5.93 -0.31 13.51
N LYS A 182 5.45 -1.35 12.82
CA LYS A 182 4.22 -2.11 13.14
C LYS A 182 4.55 -3.53 13.59
N SER A 183 4.14 -3.91 14.80
CA SER A 183 4.23 -5.30 15.27
C SER A 183 3.11 -6.14 14.66
N VAL A 184 3.46 -7.27 14.03
CA VAL A 184 2.48 -8.18 13.41
C VAL A 184 2.32 -9.45 14.28
N GLY A 185 1.08 -9.94 14.40
CA GLY A 185 0.79 -11.21 15.07
C GLY A 185 1.06 -11.21 16.59
N ASN A 186 0.71 -10.13 17.30
CA ASN A 186 0.99 -9.95 18.74
C ASN A 186 2.49 -10.10 19.10
N GLY A 187 3.40 -9.69 18.20
CA GLY A 187 4.85 -9.76 18.41
C GLY A 187 5.50 -11.07 18.00
N LYS A 188 4.73 -12.09 17.55
CA LYS A 188 5.27 -13.38 17.13
C LYS A 188 5.91 -13.37 15.73
N CYS A 189 5.45 -12.48 14.84
CA CYS A 189 5.96 -12.36 13.48
C CYS A 189 7.09 -11.32 13.34
N GLY A 190 7.54 -10.75 14.47
CA GLY A 190 8.47 -9.61 14.49
C GLY A 190 7.76 -8.27 14.25
N MET A 191 8.55 -7.20 14.26
CA MET A 191 8.10 -5.86 13.91
C MET A 191 8.46 -5.59 12.46
N ILE A 192 7.54 -5.07 11.66
CA ILE A 192 7.85 -4.59 10.31
C ILE A 192 8.07 -3.08 10.41
N VAL A 193 9.28 -2.64 10.10
CA VAL A 193 9.63 -1.22 9.97
C VAL A 193 9.42 -0.82 8.52
N THR A 194 8.58 0.18 8.32
CA THR A 194 8.17 0.66 7.00
C THR A 194 8.69 2.08 6.83
N LEU A 195 9.50 2.30 5.81
CA LEU A 195 9.85 3.63 5.34
C LEU A 195 8.75 4.09 4.39
N CYS A 196 8.03 5.15 4.73
CA CYS A 196 6.91 5.70 3.98
C CYS A 196 7.19 7.12 3.49
N ARG A 197 6.48 7.56 2.44
CA ARG A 197 6.40 8.98 2.11
C ARG A 197 5.65 9.72 3.22
N HIS A 198 6.18 10.86 3.66
CA HIS A 198 5.55 11.63 4.73
C HIS A 198 4.19 12.24 4.31
N GLU A 199 4.04 12.59 3.03
CA GLU A 199 2.87 13.29 2.50
C GLU A 199 1.59 12.45 2.47
N ASP A 200 1.70 11.16 2.14
CA ASP A 200 0.55 10.28 1.89
C ASP A 200 0.63 8.91 2.58
N GLY A 201 1.71 8.64 3.33
CA GLY A 201 1.92 7.39 4.06
C GLY A 201 2.20 6.18 3.18
N ARG A 202 2.43 6.34 1.86
CA ARG A 202 2.73 5.20 0.97
C ARG A 202 4.09 4.58 1.29
N PRO A 203 4.19 3.25 1.43
CA PRO A 203 5.45 2.57 1.74
C PRO A 203 6.42 2.60 0.55
N VAL A 204 7.70 2.84 0.85
CA VAL A 204 8.84 2.95 -0.06
C VAL A 204 9.78 1.76 0.12
N ALA A 205 10.05 1.36 1.37
CA ALA A 205 10.87 0.21 1.70
C ALA A 205 10.44 -0.39 3.04
N MET A 206 10.64 -1.70 3.23
CA MET A 206 10.19 -2.40 4.44
C MET A 206 11.24 -3.41 4.90
N THR A 207 11.46 -3.51 6.21
CA THR A 207 12.37 -4.49 6.81
C THR A 207 11.74 -5.07 8.08
N VAL A 208 12.28 -6.20 8.54
CA VAL A 208 11.87 -6.84 9.79
C VAL A 208 12.85 -6.46 10.90
N ALA A 209 12.32 -5.87 11.96
CA ALA A 209 12.99 -5.60 13.22
C ALA A 209 12.78 -6.75 14.20
N HIS A 210 13.87 -7.18 14.83
CA HIS A 210 13.87 -8.13 15.93
C HIS A 210 14.27 -7.42 17.23
N GLY A 211 13.28 -6.94 17.99
CA GLY A 211 13.50 -6.30 19.29
C GLY A 211 12.38 -5.34 19.71
N LYS A 212 12.63 -4.51 20.73
CA LYS A 212 11.66 -3.50 21.21
C LYS A 212 11.55 -2.35 20.22
N LYS A 213 10.34 -1.79 20.10
CA LYS A 213 10.01 -0.74 19.12
C LYS A 213 11.03 0.39 19.04
N GLU A 214 11.34 0.95 20.21
CA GLU A 214 12.17 2.14 20.37
C GLU A 214 13.63 1.91 19.93
N ASP A 215 14.14 0.69 20.09
CA ASP A 215 15.54 0.35 19.83
C ASP A 215 15.76 0.00 18.35
N CYS A 216 14.78 -0.67 17.73
CA CYS A 216 14.95 -1.21 16.38
C CYS A 216 14.52 -0.26 15.26
N GLU A 217 13.57 0.66 15.51
CA GLU A 217 13.04 1.56 14.48
C GLU A 217 14.14 2.46 13.88
N VAL A 218 15.12 2.87 14.70
CA VAL A 218 16.26 3.67 14.27
C VAL A 218 17.33 2.83 13.55
N SER A 219 17.67 1.64 14.04
CA SER A 219 18.68 0.77 13.41
C SER A 219 18.20 0.23 12.07
N GLU A 220 16.97 -0.27 12.02
CA GLU A 220 16.33 -0.79 10.82
C GLU A 220 15.98 0.33 9.84
N GLY A 221 15.58 1.50 10.35
CA GLY A 221 15.39 2.69 9.52
C GLY A 221 16.67 3.13 8.81
N ARG A 222 17.83 3.02 9.47
CA ARG A 222 19.14 3.27 8.83
C ARG A 222 19.46 2.24 7.75
N ALA A 223 19.17 0.97 8.00
CA ALA A 223 19.34 -0.09 7.00
C ALA A 223 18.46 0.14 5.77
N LEU A 224 17.20 0.56 5.96
CA LEU A 224 16.28 0.90 4.87
C LEU A 224 16.77 2.10 4.05
N LEU A 225 17.29 3.13 4.70
CA LEU A 225 17.85 4.30 4.00
C LEU A 225 19.10 3.95 3.19
N ALA A 226 19.91 2.99 3.63
CA ALA A 226 21.11 2.54 2.93
C ALA A 226 20.81 1.74 1.65
N LEU A 227 19.59 1.20 1.50
CA LEU A 227 19.15 0.47 0.31
C LEU A 227 18.64 1.38 -0.81
N ILE A 228 18.65 2.71 -0.61
CA ILE A 228 18.14 3.68 -1.57
C ILE A 228 19.33 4.39 -2.25
N PRO A 229 19.45 4.36 -3.58
CA PRO A 229 20.49 5.12 -4.28
C PRO A 229 20.24 6.63 -4.15
N PHE A 230 21.29 7.39 -3.80
CA PHE A 230 21.25 8.85 -3.71
C PHE A 230 22.09 9.50 -4.82
N GLU A 231 21.59 10.57 -5.42
CA GLU A 231 22.39 11.44 -6.30
C GLU A 231 23.24 12.44 -5.49
N GLN A 232 24.47 12.63 -5.93
CA GLN A 232 25.43 13.55 -5.31
C GLN A 232 24.91 15.00 -5.44
N GLY A 233 24.75 15.70 -4.31
CA GLY A 233 24.29 17.12 -4.28
C GLY A 233 22.85 17.35 -3.79
N GLN A 234 22.09 16.30 -3.48
CA GLN A 234 20.80 16.42 -2.79
C GLN A 234 21.00 16.70 -1.28
N PRO A 235 20.06 17.37 -0.57
CA PRO A 235 20.22 17.75 0.85
C PRO A 235 20.53 16.57 1.79
N LEU A 236 20.09 15.36 1.44
CA LEU A 236 20.36 14.11 2.17
C LEU A 236 21.78 13.56 1.94
N ALA A 237 22.40 13.83 0.79
CA ALA A 237 23.80 13.44 0.53
C ALA A 237 24.79 14.27 1.38
N LEU A 238 24.48 15.57 1.60
CA LEU A 238 25.26 16.42 2.50
C LEU A 238 25.10 16.01 3.98
N PHE A 239 23.94 15.45 4.33
CA PHE A 239 23.65 14.93 5.66
C PHE A 239 24.50 13.69 5.99
N PHE A 240 24.69 12.78 5.03
CA PHE A 240 25.49 11.56 5.20
C PHE A 240 26.99 11.83 5.39
N GLU A 241 27.58 12.75 4.60
CA GLU A 241 29.00 13.14 4.69
C GLU A 241 29.35 13.75 6.07
N LEU A 242 28.45 14.60 6.61
CA LEU A 242 28.64 15.23 7.92
C LEU A 242 28.32 14.29 9.10
N TYR A 243 27.38 13.35 8.93
CA TYR A 243 26.99 12.40 9.97
C TYR A 243 28.06 11.34 10.23
N HIS A 244 28.75 10.86 9.17
CA HIS A 244 29.83 9.89 9.33
C HIS A 244 31.11 10.46 9.95
N ARG A 245 31.41 11.75 9.75
CA ARG A 245 32.62 12.38 10.31
C ARG A 245 32.41 13.08 11.65
N HIS A 246 31.23 13.64 11.94
CA HIS A 246 31.00 14.47 13.13
C HIS A 246 29.56 14.37 13.70
N THR A 247 29.27 13.30 14.45
CA THR A 247 27.96 12.98 15.05
C THR A 247 27.31 14.15 15.82
N SER A 248 28.10 14.95 16.55
CA SER A 248 27.62 16.06 17.37
C SER A 248 27.13 17.27 16.55
N ARG A 249 27.63 17.45 15.32
CA ARG A 249 27.23 18.55 14.41
C ARG A 249 25.92 18.27 13.69
N ALA A 250 25.65 17.01 13.34
CA ALA A 250 24.41 16.61 12.68
C ALA A 250 23.16 16.86 13.55
N ARG A 251 23.26 16.65 14.86
CA ARG A 251 22.17 16.93 15.82
C ARG A 251 21.80 18.43 15.88
N ARG A 252 22.77 19.32 15.67
CA ARG A 252 22.56 20.78 15.67
C ARG A 252 21.89 21.26 14.38
N LEU A 253 22.30 20.69 13.24
CA LEU A 253 21.68 20.93 11.93
C LEU A 253 20.19 20.55 11.88
N ILE A 254 19.77 19.48 12.58
CA ILE A 254 18.36 19.06 12.68
C ILE A 254 17.54 20.05 13.51
N LEU A 255 18.14 20.62 14.56
CA LEU A 255 17.47 21.58 15.44
C LEU A 255 17.41 23.00 14.85
N ASP A 256 18.36 23.34 13.97
CA ASP A 256 18.46 24.66 13.33
C ASP A 256 17.77 24.75 11.95
N SER A 257 17.33 23.61 11.38
CA SER A 257 16.66 23.60 10.07
C SER A 257 15.17 23.91 10.22
N ARG A 258 14.73 24.98 9.58
CA ARG A 258 13.32 25.35 9.47
C ARG A 258 12.75 24.88 8.12
N PRO A 259 11.48 24.46 8.07
CA PRO A 259 10.84 24.05 6.83
C PRO A 259 10.77 25.23 5.85
N VAL A 260 11.20 25.00 4.61
CA VAL A 260 10.85 25.86 3.49
C VAL A 260 9.45 25.41 3.03
N LEU A 261 8.49 26.33 3.16
CA LEU A 261 7.10 26.18 2.73
C LEU A 261 6.98 25.77 1.25
#